data_AF-A0A818XFD1-F1
#
_entry.id   AF-A0A818XFD1-F1
#
_cell.length_a   1.000
_cell.length_b   1.000
_cell.length_c   1.000
_cell.angle_alpha   90.00
_cell.angle_beta   90.00
_cell.angle_gamma   90.00
#
_symmetry.space_group_name_H-M   'P 1'
#
loop_
_entity.id
_entity.type
_entity.pdbx_description
1 polymer ?
#
loop_
_entity_poly.entity_id
_entity_poly.type
_entity_poly.pdbx_seq_one_letter_code
_entity_poly.pdbx_strand_id
1 'polypeptide(L)'
;MTNGQLPTDPYGIYLLLSSPDVKEGSGLSGFCGSYCGYHGAFSSNGVTYAYGFIGNPKNCMTSCSVFNRNISPNGDPGVDAMLSTMGHEMVEMKSDPMLNAWFDGNGAENADKW
;
A
#
# COMPACT_ATOMS: atom_id res chain seq x y z
N MET A 1 -19.11 5.54 12.37
CA MET A 1 -19.17 6.06 10.98
C MET A 1 -20.59 6.44 10.67
N THR A 2 -20.89 7.73 10.53
CA THR A 2 -22.22 8.23 10.15
C THR A 2 -21.99 9.15 8.95
N ASN A 3 -22.55 8.83 7.78
CA ASN A 3 -22.34 9.49 6.47
C ASN A 3 -21.10 9.08 5.64
N GLY A 4 -20.52 7.88 5.85
CA GLY A 4 -19.43 7.39 4.99
C GLY A 4 -18.11 8.16 5.09
N GLN A 5 -17.99 9.05 6.08
CA GLN A 5 -16.74 9.73 6.40
C GLN A 5 -15.82 8.79 7.16
N LEU A 6 -14.54 8.81 6.80
CA LEU A 6 -13.48 8.15 7.57
C LEU A 6 -13.46 8.73 9.00
N PRO A 7 -13.26 7.90 10.03
CA PRO A 7 -13.08 8.40 11.40
C PRO A 7 -11.95 9.42 11.46
N THR A 8 -12.09 10.44 12.32
CA THR A 8 -10.97 11.31 12.67
C THR A 8 -10.16 10.64 13.78
N ASP A 9 -9.11 9.92 13.39
CA ASP A 9 -8.17 9.26 14.30
C ASP A 9 -6.73 9.50 13.84
N PRO A 10 -5.93 10.35 14.53
CA PRO A 10 -4.53 10.61 14.19
C PRO A 10 -3.60 9.40 14.40
N TYR A 11 -4.07 8.36 15.10
CA TYR A 11 -3.29 7.13 15.35
C TYR A 11 -3.77 5.95 14.49
N GLY A 12 -4.81 6.19 13.68
CA GLY A 12 -5.36 5.22 12.74
C GLY A 12 -4.47 5.02 11.51
N ILE A 13 -4.63 3.85 10.88
CA ILE A 13 -4.08 3.55 9.57
C ILE A 13 -5.22 3.57 8.57
N TYR A 14 -5.08 4.34 7.49
CA TYR A 14 -6.11 4.48 6.47
C TYR A 14 -5.62 3.85 5.17
N LEU A 15 -6.22 2.72 4.79
CA LEU A 15 -5.85 2.01 3.57
C LEU A 15 -6.79 2.38 2.42
N LEU A 16 -6.23 2.84 1.32
CA LEU A 16 -6.92 2.99 0.05
C LEU A 16 -6.69 1.73 -0.78
N LEU A 17 -7.70 0.88 -0.86
CA LEU A 17 -7.65 -0.36 -1.64
C LEU A 17 -8.17 -0.08 -3.05
N SER A 18 -7.35 -0.30 -4.06
CA SER A 18 -7.77 -0.10 -5.44
C SER A 18 -8.56 -1.30 -5.99
N SER A 19 -9.46 -1.04 -6.94
CA SER A 19 -10.02 -2.10 -7.78
C SER A 19 -9.04 -2.45 -8.91
N PRO A 20 -9.16 -3.64 -9.54
CA PRO A 20 -8.27 -4.06 -10.62
C PRO A 20 -8.14 -3.09 -11.81
N ASP A 21 -9.18 -2.29 -12.06
CA ASP A 21 -9.26 -1.35 -13.19
C ASP A 21 -8.67 0.03 -12.90
N VAL A 22 -8.26 0.30 -11.66
CA VAL A 22 -7.59 1.56 -11.29
C VAL A 22 -6.16 1.57 -11.84
N LYS A 23 -5.81 2.70 -12.45
CA LYS A 23 -4.45 3.01 -12.92
C LYS A 23 -3.96 4.25 -12.17
N GLU A 24 -3.38 4.01 -11.01
CA GLU A 24 -2.78 5.07 -10.20
C GLU A 24 -1.40 5.44 -10.76
N GLY A 25 -1.09 6.74 -10.81
CA GLY A 25 0.10 7.27 -11.45
C GLY A 25 0.03 7.37 -12.99
N SER A 26 1.19 7.41 -13.65
CA SER A 26 1.31 7.58 -15.10
C SER A 26 2.27 6.58 -15.71
N GLY A 27 1.77 5.69 -16.57
CA GLY A 27 2.59 4.72 -17.29
C GLY A 27 3.48 3.87 -16.37
N LEU A 28 4.78 3.80 -16.66
CA LEU A 28 5.75 2.99 -15.91
C LEU A 28 6.15 3.58 -14.54
N SER A 29 5.85 4.86 -14.28
CA SER A 29 6.14 5.50 -12.99
C SER A 29 4.99 5.38 -11.99
N GLY A 30 3.92 4.65 -12.36
CA GLY A 30 2.76 4.43 -11.52
C GLY A 30 2.68 3.01 -10.95
N PHE A 31 1.52 2.72 -10.35
CA PHE A 31 1.13 1.38 -9.96
C PHE A 31 1.33 0.38 -11.11
N CYS A 32 1.82 -0.82 -10.78
CA CYS A 32 2.24 -1.90 -11.71
C CYS A 32 3.55 -1.64 -12.48
N GLY A 33 4.08 -0.43 -12.46
CA GLY A 33 5.33 -0.07 -13.13
C GLY A 33 6.49 0.08 -12.16
N SER A 34 6.34 0.95 -11.16
CA SER A 34 7.40 1.28 -10.19
C SER A 34 7.13 0.71 -8.81
N TYR A 35 5.86 0.52 -8.44
CA TYR A 35 5.45 0.05 -7.12
C TYR A 35 4.12 -0.70 -7.18
N CYS A 36 3.84 -1.42 -6.09
CA CYS A 36 2.61 -2.20 -5.90
C CYS A 36 1.72 -1.60 -4.80
N GLY A 37 2.35 -0.84 -3.91
CA GLY A 37 1.74 0.02 -2.91
C GLY A 37 2.72 1.12 -2.54
N TYR A 38 2.27 2.04 -1.71
CA TYR A 38 3.12 2.99 -1.02
C TYR A 38 2.35 3.51 0.20
N HIS A 39 3.08 4.07 1.16
CA HIS A 39 2.48 4.80 2.25
C HIS A 39 2.95 6.25 2.31
N GLY A 40 2.25 7.05 3.11
CA GLY A 40 2.63 8.42 3.39
C GLY A 40 1.71 9.08 4.39
N ALA A 41 1.82 10.40 4.50
CA ALA A 41 1.02 11.19 5.40
C ALA A 41 0.31 12.33 4.67
N PHE A 42 -0.90 12.66 5.11
CA PHE A 42 -1.61 13.87 4.68
C PHE A 42 -2.19 14.62 5.87
N SER A 43 -2.34 15.94 5.74
CA SER A 43 -2.94 16.78 6.78
C SER A 43 -4.30 17.29 6.33
N SER A 44 -5.30 17.21 7.20
CA SER A 44 -6.63 17.79 6.99
C SER A 44 -7.22 18.28 8.30
N ASN A 45 -7.77 19.50 8.31
CA ASN A 45 -8.33 20.16 9.50
C ASN A 45 -7.39 20.18 10.72
N GLY A 46 -6.09 20.37 10.50
CA GLY A 46 -5.08 20.43 11.58
C GLY A 46 -4.68 19.08 12.18
N VAL A 47 -5.15 17.97 11.60
CA VAL A 47 -4.78 16.60 11.99
C VAL A 47 -4.00 15.95 10.85
N THR A 48 -2.91 15.26 11.19
CA THR A 48 -2.13 14.47 10.23
C THR A 48 -2.48 13.00 10.34
N TYR A 49 -2.64 12.34 9.19
CA TYR A 49 -3.07 10.95 9.07
C TYR A 49 -2.03 10.16 8.26
N ALA A 50 -1.69 8.97 8.71
CA ALA A 50 -0.93 8.00 7.93
C ALA A 50 -1.87 7.23 7.00
N TYR A 51 -1.52 7.10 5.73
CA TYR A 51 -2.31 6.36 4.74
C TYR A 51 -1.43 5.47 3.89
N GLY A 52 -2.02 4.39 3.37
CA GLY A 52 -1.37 3.48 2.43
C GLY A 52 -2.24 3.26 1.21
N PHE A 53 -1.67 3.38 0.02
CA PHE A 53 -2.28 2.93 -1.22
C PHE A 53 -1.91 1.46 -1.45
N ILE A 54 -2.92 0.59 -1.58
CA ILE A 54 -2.74 -0.83 -1.87
C ILE A 54 -3.36 -1.12 -3.24
N GLY A 55 -2.51 -1.30 -4.24
CA GLY A 55 -2.94 -1.56 -5.61
C GLY A 55 -3.36 -3.02 -5.83
N ASN A 56 -4.46 -3.25 -6.55
CA ASN A 56 -4.88 -4.59 -6.97
C ASN A 56 -4.13 -5.06 -8.23
N PRO A 57 -3.20 -6.01 -8.13
CA PRO A 57 -2.28 -6.35 -9.21
C PRO A 57 -2.85 -7.33 -10.22
N LYS A 58 -4.16 -7.63 -10.18
CA LYS A 58 -4.80 -8.62 -11.07
C LYS A 58 -4.51 -8.39 -12.55
N ASN A 59 -4.30 -7.15 -12.98
CA ASN A 59 -3.95 -6.78 -14.35
C ASN A 59 -2.44 -6.64 -14.63
N CYS A 60 -1.58 -6.86 -13.63
CA CYS A 60 -0.13 -6.72 -13.71
C CYS A 60 0.61 -7.71 -12.80
N MET A 61 0.10 -8.94 -12.71
CA MET A 61 0.62 -10.00 -11.84
C MET A 61 2.11 -10.30 -12.02
N THR A 62 2.67 -10.00 -13.20
CA THR A 62 4.11 -10.16 -13.49
C THR A 62 5.00 -9.18 -12.74
N SER A 63 4.49 -8.01 -12.37
CA SER A 63 5.26 -6.98 -11.64
C SER A 63 5.07 -7.12 -10.12
N CYS A 64 3.83 -7.33 -9.69
CA CYS A 64 3.44 -7.24 -8.29
C CYS A 64 3.11 -8.58 -7.61
N SER A 65 3.29 -9.70 -8.31
CA SER A 65 3.20 -11.04 -7.71
C SER A 65 4.15 -12.02 -8.41
N VAL A 66 5.45 -11.71 -8.37
CA VAL A 66 6.46 -12.45 -9.17
C VAL A 66 6.48 -13.95 -8.82
N PHE A 67 6.34 -14.28 -7.54
CA PHE A 67 6.52 -15.63 -7.01
C PHE A 67 5.25 -16.51 -7.03
N ASN A 68 4.05 -15.94 -6.90
CA ASN A 68 2.81 -16.72 -6.89
C ASN A 68 1.67 -16.05 -7.66
N ARG A 69 1.44 -16.53 -8.90
CA ARG A 69 0.46 -15.95 -9.83
C ARG A 69 -0.78 -16.80 -10.02
N ASN A 70 -0.73 -18.06 -9.61
CA ASN A 70 -1.71 -19.07 -10.03
C ASN A 70 -2.26 -19.89 -8.86
N ILE A 71 -1.59 -19.92 -7.72
CA ILE A 71 -1.99 -20.73 -6.57
C ILE A 71 -2.60 -19.80 -5.54
N SER A 72 -3.90 -19.94 -5.33
CA SER A 72 -4.65 -19.10 -4.42
C SER A 72 -5.63 -19.93 -3.60
N PRO A 73 -5.68 -19.79 -2.27
CA PRO A 73 -6.63 -20.50 -1.43
C PRO A 73 -8.08 -20.07 -1.66
N ASN A 74 -8.31 -18.85 -2.17
CA ASN A 74 -9.64 -18.32 -2.47
C ASN A 74 -9.91 -18.17 -3.99
N GLY A 75 -8.97 -18.58 -4.83
CA GLY A 75 -9.09 -18.49 -6.29
C GLY A 75 -8.85 -17.08 -6.86
N ASP A 76 -8.39 -16.12 -6.05
CA ASP A 76 -8.02 -14.77 -6.50
C ASP A 76 -6.57 -14.44 -6.09
N PRO A 77 -5.58 -14.86 -6.90
CA PRO A 77 -4.16 -14.58 -6.63
C PRO A 77 -3.83 -13.08 -6.67
N GLY A 78 -4.69 -12.25 -7.29
CA GLY A 78 -4.52 -10.80 -7.25
C GLY A 78 -4.78 -10.26 -5.85
N VAL A 79 -5.85 -10.71 -5.19
CA VAL A 79 -6.14 -10.36 -3.80
C VAL A 79 -5.06 -10.89 -2.85
N ASP A 80 -4.56 -12.11 -3.06
CA ASP A 80 -3.47 -12.64 -2.24
C ASP A 80 -2.21 -11.77 -2.31
N ALA A 81 -1.87 -11.29 -3.51
CA ALA A 81 -0.78 -10.35 -3.69
C ALA A 81 -1.05 -8.98 -3.04
N MET A 82 -2.29 -8.46 -3.11
CA MET A 82 -2.68 -7.24 -2.38
C MET A 82 -2.46 -7.38 -0.88
N LEU A 83 -2.75 -8.54 -0.29
CA LEU A 83 -2.55 -8.79 1.13
C LEU A 83 -1.07 -8.73 1.51
N SER A 84 -0.18 -9.21 0.63
CA SER A 84 1.27 -9.08 0.84
C SER A 84 1.71 -7.63 0.87
N THR A 85 1.26 -6.82 -0.10
CA THR A 85 1.53 -5.37 -0.13
C THR A 85 0.92 -4.67 1.09
N MET A 86 -0.31 -4.99 1.46
CA MET A 86 -0.94 -4.45 2.67
C MET A 86 -0.13 -4.72 3.92
N GLY A 87 0.41 -5.93 4.08
CA GLY A 87 1.29 -6.28 5.19
C GLY A 87 2.55 -5.42 5.22
N HIS A 88 3.20 -5.26 4.07
CA HIS A 88 4.39 -4.40 3.89
C HIS A 88 4.09 -2.94 4.28
N GLU A 89 3.10 -2.30 3.66
CA GLU A 89 2.78 -0.89 3.95
C GLU A 89 2.33 -0.69 5.41
N MET A 90 1.62 -1.66 6.00
CA MET A 90 1.13 -1.53 7.37
C MET A 90 2.26 -1.56 8.39
N VAL A 91 3.30 -2.37 8.18
CA VAL A 91 4.43 -2.41 9.12
C VAL A 91 5.26 -1.14 9.02
N GLU A 92 5.42 -0.58 7.84
CA GLU A 92 6.13 0.68 7.61
C GLU A 92 5.35 1.86 8.19
N MET A 93 4.05 1.98 7.95
CA MET A 93 3.23 3.02 8.58
C MET A 93 3.23 2.96 10.11
N LYS A 94 3.55 1.81 10.72
CA LYS A 94 3.67 1.73 12.19
C LYS A 94 5.03 2.15 12.72
N SER A 95 6.10 1.96 11.96
CA SER A 95 7.45 2.37 12.34
C SER A 95 7.77 3.79 11.88
N ASP A 96 7.29 4.19 10.71
CA ASP A 96 7.45 5.50 10.10
C ASP A 96 6.14 6.07 9.50
N PRO A 97 5.13 6.38 10.32
CA PRO A 97 3.86 6.93 9.81
C PRO A 97 4.00 8.26 9.03
N MET A 98 5.08 9.02 9.28
CA MET A 98 5.24 10.41 8.84
C MET A 98 6.43 10.60 7.88
N LEU A 99 7.05 9.51 7.42
CA LEU A 99 8.22 9.51 6.53
C LEU A 99 9.42 10.28 7.12
N ASN A 100 9.58 10.23 8.44
CA ASN A 100 10.61 10.95 9.18
C ASN A 100 11.26 10.12 10.28
N ALA A 101 11.11 8.79 10.23
CA ALA A 101 11.72 7.87 11.17
C ALA A 101 13.02 7.28 10.60
N TRP A 102 13.35 6.06 11.03
CA TRP A 102 14.63 5.42 10.73
C TRP A 102 14.57 4.66 9.41
N PHE A 103 15.59 4.88 8.58
CA PHE A 103 15.89 4.11 7.38
C PHE A 103 17.28 3.50 7.53
N ASP A 104 17.54 2.41 6.81
CA ASP A 104 18.90 1.87 6.74
C ASP A 104 19.84 2.74 5.88
N GLY A 105 21.12 2.38 5.80
CA GLY A 105 22.13 3.17 5.07
C GLY A 105 21.89 3.28 3.56
N ASN A 106 20.98 2.49 2.97
CA ASN A 106 20.56 2.57 1.58
C ASN A 106 19.19 3.26 1.42
N GLY A 107 18.59 3.74 2.51
CA GLY A 107 17.26 4.34 2.52
C GLY A 107 16.12 3.32 2.55
N ALA A 108 16.38 2.05 2.85
CA ALA A 108 15.33 1.04 2.93
C ALA A 108 14.68 1.02 4.31
N GLU A 109 13.36 0.91 4.33
CA GLU A 109 12.54 0.73 5.52
C GLU A 109 12.47 -0.74 5.96
N ASN A 110 11.74 -0.99 7.04
CA ASN A 110 11.40 -2.35 7.43
C ASN A 110 10.39 -2.97 6.47
N ALA A 111 10.75 -4.12 5.89
CA ALA A 111 10.00 -4.89 4.89
C ALA A 111 10.33 -4.59 3.41
N ASP A 112 11.21 -3.63 3.14
CA ASP A 112 11.83 -3.40 1.82
C ASP A 112 12.85 -4.46 1.41
N LYS A 113 13.32 -5.28 2.36
CA LYS A 113 14.31 -6.32 2.10
C LYS A 113 13.64 -7.62 1.66
N TRP A 114 14.21 -8.20 0.61
CA TRP A 114 13.79 -9.44 -0.04
C TRP A 114 13.88 -10.67 0.87
#